data_AF-A0A380FG74-F1
#
_entry.id   AF-A0A380FG74-F1
#
_cell.length_a   1.000
_cell.length_b   1.000
_cell.length_c   1.000
_cell.angle_alpha   90.00
_cell.angle_beta   90.00
_cell.angle_gamma   90.00
#
_symmetry.space_group_name_H-M   'P 1'
#
loop_
_entity.id
_entity.type
_entity.pdbx_description
1 polymer ?
#
loop_
_entity_poly.entity_id
_entity_poly.type
_entity_poly.pdbx_seq_one_letter_code
_entity_poly.pdbx_strand_id
1 'polypeptide(L)' 'MKTGAYIIASETCAIDVLGAEFVRDIHAGEYVVINDDGIRVESYTRHTTTAISAMEYIYFARPDSTIAGKKCTCSKKAIW' A
#
# COMPACT_ATOMS: atom_id res chain seq x y z
N MET A 1 -7.10 -22.93 -13.38
CA MET A 1 -7.22 -21.47 -13.55
C MET A 1 -7.11 -20.86 -12.16
N LYS A 2 -5.97 -20.27 -11.78
CA LYS A 2 -5.93 -19.49 -10.54
C LYS A 2 -6.85 -18.30 -10.78
N THR A 3 -8.06 -18.32 -10.24
CA THR A 3 -9.00 -17.20 -10.23
C THR A 3 -8.46 -16.13 -9.27
N GLY A 4 -7.29 -15.57 -9.59
CA GLY A 4 -6.66 -14.52 -8.80
C GLY A 4 -7.10 -13.18 -9.34
N ALA A 5 -7.93 -12.46 -8.59
CA ALA A 5 -8.17 -11.05 -8.84
C ALA A 5 -7.01 -10.23 -8.23
N TYR A 6 -6.63 -9.14 -8.90
CA TYR A 6 -5.72 -8.16 -8.32
C TYR A 6 -6.51 -7.16 -7.47
N ILE A 7 -5.98 -6.83 -6.29
CA ILE A 7 -6.59 -5.89 -5.35
C ILE A 7 -5.63 -4.74 -5.12
N ILE A 8 -6.13 -3.52 -5.22
CA ILE A 8 -5.41 -2.31 -4.84
C ILE A 8 -6.20 -1.66 -3.71
N ALA A 9 -5.52 -1.34 -2.62
CA ALA A 9 -6.12 -0.70 -1.46
C ALA A 9 -5.17 0.35 -0.88
N SER A 10 -5.73 1.38 -0.24
CA SER A 10 -4.94 2.41 0.45
C SER A 10 -4.20 1.88 1.69
N GLU A 11 -4.69 0.78 2.26
CA GLU A 11 -4.16 0.20 3.51
C GLU A 11 -4.14 -1.34 3.41
N THR A 12 -3.12 -1.96 4.01
CA THR A 12 -2.95 -3.43 4.00
C THR A 12 -4.07 -4.16 4.74
N CYS A 13 -4.71 -3.53 5.73
CA CYS A 13 -5.79 -4.16 6.50
C CYS A 13 -6.97 -4.59 5.60
N ALA A 14 -7.22 -3.90 4.48
CA ALA A 14 -8.25 -4.30 3.53
C ALA A 14 -7.88 -5.58 2.77
N ILE A 15 -6.59 -5.76 2.48
CA ILE A 15 -6.03 -6.96 1.84
C ILE A 15 -6.14 -8.15 2.81
N ASP A 16 -5.76 -7.93 4.08
CA ASP A 16 -5.81 -8.94 5.13
C ASP A 16 -7.24 -9.44 5.38
N VAL A 17 -8.21 -8.53 5.45
CA VAL A 17 -9.64 -8.87 5.64
C VAL A 17 -10.18 -9.75 4.51
N LEU A 18 -9.70 -9.55 3.28
CA LEU A 18 -10.09 -10.36 2.13
C LEU A 18 -9.30 -11.68 2.02
N GLY A 19 -8.33 -11.92 2.92
CA GLY A 19 -7.45 -13.09 2.88
C GLY A 19 -6.55 -13.12 1.65
N ALA A 20 -6.27 -11.96 1.05
CA ALA A 20 -5.42 -11.84 -0.12
C ALA A 20 -3.93 -11.74 0.28
N GLU A 21 -3.04 -12.08 -0.64
CA GLU A 21 -1.60 -11.98 -0.42
C GLU A 21 -1.12 -10.54 -0.73
N PHE A 22 -0.43 -9.91 0.22
CA PHE A 22 0.25 -8.65 -0.03
C PHE A 22 1.45 -8.86 -0.95
N VAL A 23 1.49 -8.15 -2.08
CA VAL A 23 2.57 -8.26 -3.06
C VAL A 23 3.60 -7.15 -2.89
N ARG A 24 3.18 -5.87 -2.94
CA ARG A 24 4.06 -4.70 -2.80
C ARG A 24 3.28 -3.39 -2.63
N ASP A 25 3.96 -2.36 -2.14
CA ASP A 25 3.51 -0.96 -2.23
C ASP A 25 3.70 -0.40 -3.65
N ILE A 26 2.85 0.57 -4.03
CA ILE A 26 3.03 1.40 -5.24
C ILE A 26 3.79 2.66 -4.84
N HIS A 27 4.96 2.90 -5.43
CA HIS A 27 5.80 4.03 -5.06
C HIS A 27 5.35 5.34 -5.71
N ALA A 28 5.79 6.47 -5.13
CA ALA A 28 5.61 7.77 -5.74
C ALA A 28 6.18 7.77 -7.17
N GLY A 29 5.41 8.28 -8.13
CA GLY A 29 5.78 8.28 -9.55
C GLY A 29 5.50 6.98 -10.30
N GLU A 30 4.94 5.96 -9.64
CA GLU A 30 4.47 4.73 -10.28
C GLU A 30 2.96 4.76 -10.53
N TYR A 31 2.54 4.00 -11.54
CA TYR A 31 1.15 3.61 -11.76
C TYR A 31 1.06 2.12 -12.09
N VAL A 32 -0.15 1.58 -11.98
CA VAL A 32 -0.44 0.16 -12.21
C VAL A 32 -1.47 0.05 -13.32
N VAL A 33 -1.22 -0.86 -14.26
CA VAL A 33 -2.16 -1.23 -15.33
C VAL A 33 -2.58 -2.67 -15.08
N ILE A 34 -3.89 -2.90 -14.97
CA ILE A 34 -4.49 -4.23 -14.83
C ILE A 34 -5.42 -4.44 -16.02
N ASN A 35 -5.17 -5.51 -16.79
CA ASN A 35 -5.97 -5.91 -17.94
C ASN A 35 -6.00 -7.44 -18.05
N ASP A 36 -6.62 -7.97 -19.11
CA ASP A 36 -6.73 -9.43 -19.34
C ASP A 36 -5.36 -10.11 -19.54
N ASP A 37 -4.32 -9.35 -19.92
CA ASP A 37 -2.95 -9.84 -20.06
C ASP A 37 -2.20 -9.93 -18.71
N GLY A 38 -2.77 -9.36 -17.64
CA GLY A 38 -2.23 -9.41 -16.28
C GLY A 38 -1.99 -8.03 -15.64
N ILE A 39 -0.97 -7.94 -14.80
CA ILE A 39 -0.60 -6.71 -14.06
C ILE A 39 0.75 -6.18 -14.54
N ARG A 40 0.82 -4.87 -14.78
CA ARG A 40 2.06 -4.14 -15.08
C ARG A 40 2.21 -2.93 -14.18
N VAL A 41 3.45 -2.65 -13.80
CA VAL A 41 3.84 -1.49 -13.00
C VAL A 41 4.81 -0.68 -13.84
N GLU A 42 4.53 0.60 -14.00
CA GLU A 42 5.40 1.50 -14.76
C GLU A 42 5.60 2.81 -13.99
N SER A 43 6.76 3.43 -14.20
CA SER A 43 7.07 4.75 -13.63
C SER A 43 6.91 5.81 -14.71
N TYR A 44 6.09 6.83 -14.46
CA TYR A 44 5.96 7.98 -15.37
C TYR A 44 7.02 9.05 -15.11
N THR A 45 7.70 8.99 -13.96
CA THR A 45 8.79 9.90 -13.59
C THR A 45 9.80 9.21 -12.69
N ARG A 46 11.05 9.67 -12.73
CA ARG A 46 12.11 9.29 -11.79
C ARG A 46 12.42 10.38 -10.76
N HIS A 47 11.83 11.57 -10.93
CA HIS A 47 11.96 12.67 -9.99
C HIS A 47 10.86 12.56 -8.94
N THR A 48 11.13 11.75 -7.91
CA THR A 48 10.13 11.42 -6.89
C THR A 48 10.68 11.67 -5.50
N THR A 49 9.82 12.18 -4.63
CA THR A 49 10.08 12.30 -3.20
C THR A 49 8.92 11.62 -2.47
N THR A 50 9.22 10.61 -1.67
CA THR A 50 8.21 9.94 -0.85
C THR A 50 7.81 10.84 0.31
N ALA A 51 6.69 11.54 0.17
CA ALA A 51 6.12 12.41 1.19
C ALA A 51 4.78 11.84 1.68
N ILE A 52 4.85 10.85 2.57
CA ILE A 52 3.66 10.25 3.17
C ILE A 52 3.15 11.19 4.26
N SER A 53 1.83 11.41 4.29
CA SER A 53 1.19 12.24 5.30
C SER A 53 1.47 11.70 6.71
N ALA A 54 2.01 12.56 7.59
CA ALA A 54 2.25 12.20 8.99
C ALA A 54 0.94 11.83 9.72
N MET A 55 -0.19 12.43 9.30
CA MET A 55 -1.50 12.17 9.88
C MET A 55 -2.00 10.74 9.65
N GLU A 56 -1.50 10.04 8.62
CA GLU A 56 -1.78 8.60 8.43
C GLU A 56 -1.25 7.80 9.62
N TYR A 57 0.00 8.04 10.03
CA TYR A 57 0.60 7.32 11.16
C TYR A 57 0.02 7.75 12.52
N ILE A 58 -0.37 9.02 12.65
CA ILE A 58 -0.87 9.58 13.91
C ILE A 58 -2.34 9.18 14.15
N TYR A 59 -3.19 9.30 13.13
CA TYR A 59 -4.64 9.29 13.30
C TYR A 59 -5.40 8.43 12.27
N PHE A 60 -5.24 8.71 10.98
CA PHE A 60 -6.14 8.18 9.95
C PHE A 60 -5.99 6.68 9.71
N ALA A 61 -4.77 6.16 9.68
CA ALA A 61 -4.56 4.75 9.39
C ALA A 61 -4.95 3.87 10.57
N ARG A 62 -5.53 2.72 10.23
CA ARG A 62 -5.85 1.69 11.21
C ARG A 62 -4.55 1.18 11.86
N PRO A 63 -4.52 0.90 13.17
CA PRO A 63 -3.26 0.53 13.86
C PRO A 63 -2.61 -0.74 13.28
N ASP A 64 -3.43 -1.68 12.82
CA ASP A 64 -3.08 -2.94 12.18
C ASP A 64 -2.56 -2.78 10.74
N SER A 65 -2.73 -1.61 10.13
CA SER A 65 -2.22 -1.33 8.80
C SER A 65 -0.69 -1.15 8.77
N THR A 66 -0.10 -1.47 7.63
CA THR A 66 1.28 -1.14 7.28
C THR A 66 1.27 -0.16 6.12
N ILE A 67 1.92 0.98 6.29
CA ILE A 67 2.06 2.01 5.24
C ILE A 67 3.56 2.18 4.95
N ALA A 68 3.94 2.02 3.67
CA ALA A 68 5.34 2.10 3.21
C ALA A 68 6.32 1.30 4.10
N GLY A 69 5.98 0.04 4.35
CA GLY A 69 6.77 -0.88 5.17
C GLY A 69 6.80 -0.58 6.69
N LYS A 70 6.07 0.43 7.17
CA LYS A 70 5.99 0.76 8.61
C LYS A 70 4.62 0.41 9.18
N LYS A 71 4.61 -0.43 10.22
CA LYS A 71 3.40 -0.75 10.98
C LYS A 71 2.91 0.48 11.75
N CYS A 72 1.66 0.87 11.52
CA CYS A 72 1.05 2.04 12.16
C CYS A 72 0.98 1.92 13.69
N THR A 73 0.80 0.71 14.23
CA THR A 73 0.85 0.44 15.69
C THR A 73 2.21 0.84 16.31
N CYS A 74 3.32 0.55 15.64
CA CYS A 74 4.66 0.87 16.14
C CYS A 74 4.89 2.38 16.12
N SER A 75 4.39 3.09 15.10
CA SER A 75 4.47 4.56 15.05
C SER A 75 3.70 5.20 16.19
N LYS A 76 2.46 4.76 16.49
CA LYS A 76 1.68 5.30 17.62
C LYS A 76 2.40 5.10 18.96
N LYS A 77 3.00 3.93 19.22
CA LYS A 77 3.77 3.67 20.45
C LYS A 77 5.08 4.47 20.58
N ALA A 78 5.60 5.04 19.50
CA ALA A 78 6.84 5.82 19.54
C ALA A 78 6.60 7.32 19.74
N ILE A 79 5.36 7.78 19.54
CA ILE A 79 4.97 9.19 19.71
C ILE A 79 4.46 9.44 21.14
N TRP A 80 3.97 8.40 21.81
CA TRP A 80 3.60 8.38 23.23
C TRP A 80 4.74 7.79 24.07
#